data_AF-A0A7X4GVV7-F1
#
_entry.id   AF-A0A7X4GVV7-F1
#
_cell.length_a   1.000
_cell.length_b   1.000
_cell.length_c   1.000
_cell.angle_alpha   90.00
_cell.angle_beta   90.00
_cell.angle_gamma   90.00
#
_symmetry.space_group_name_H-M   'P 1'
#
loop_
_entity.id
_entity.type
_entity.pdbx_description
1 polymer ?
#
loop_
_entity_poly.entity_id
_entity_poly.type
_entity_poly.pdbx_seq_one_letter_code
_entity_poly.pdbx_strand_id
1 'polypeptide(L)'
;MKPIDIWLLVYPGFVLLDATGPAQVFATANDEARDAGLPPPYRINTIAMVGGAVASTAGVALQAAPLPPPAALAGATLLVSGGRGLEDGSS
;
A
#
# COMPACT_ATOMS: atom_id res chain seq x y z
N MET A 1 -18.80 -6.72 -9.57
CA MET A 1 -18.53 -6.23 -8.20
C MET A 1 -17.56 -5.07 -8.30
N LYS A 2 -17.72 -4.00 -7.51
CA LYS A 2 -16.71 -2.92 -7.44
C LYS A 2 -15.52 -3.42 -6.60
N PRO A 3 -14.27 -3.32 -7.07
CA PRO A 3 -13.11 -3.70 -6.28
C PRO A 3 -13.02 -2.89 -4.98
N ILE A 4 -12.57 -3.52 -3.92
CA ILE A 4 -12.22 -2.87 -2.66
C ILE A 4 -10.83 -2.27 -2.83
N ASP A 5 -10.70 -1.01 -2.47
CA ASP A 5 -9.43 -0.31 -2.52
C ASP A 5 -8.54 -0.68 -1.34
N ILE A 6 -7.30 -1.04 -1.65
CA ILE A 6 -6.23 -1.32 -0.70
C ILE A 6 -5.18 -0.22 -0.90
N TRP A 7 -4.98 0.60 0.12
CA TRP A 7 -4.03 1.70 0.12
C TRP A 7 -2.84 1.34 1.01
N LEU A 8 -1.65 1.18 0.42
CA LEU A 8 -0.41 0.87 1.11
C LEU A 8 0.35 2.18 1.32
N LEU A 9 0.32 2.71 2.54
CA LEU A 9 1.05 3.92 2.90
C LEU A 9 2.51 3.59 3.20
N VAL A 10 3.41 4.22 2.44
CA VAL A 10 4.87 4.17 2.61
C VAL A 10 5.42 5.58 2.86
N TYR A 11 6.52 5.65 3.60
CA TYR A 11 7.24 6.86 3.96
C TYR A 11 8.74 6.55 4.07
N PRO A 12 9.64 7.54 3.96
CA PRO A 12 11.07 7.29 4.06
C PRO A 12 11.42 6.51 5.33
N GLY A 13 12.11 5.37 5.19
CA GLY A 13 12.44 4.50 6.32
C GLY A 13 11.38 3.46 6.69
N PHE A 14 10.38 3.23 5.84
CA PHE A 14 9.46 2.10 6.01
C PHE A 14 10.17 0.74 5.91
N VAL A 15 9.58 -0.30 6.50
CA VAL A 15 10.00 -1.71 6.36
C VAL A 15 9.41 -2.28 5.07
N LEU A 16 10.27 -2.76 4.17
CA LEU A 16 9.85 -3.19 2.83
C LEU A 16 8.79 -4.29 2.84
N LEU A 17 8.95 -5.30 3.71
CA LEU A 17 8.03 -6.43 3.79
C LEU A 17 6.67 -6.06 4.40
N ASP A 18 6.61 -5.03 5.24
CA ASP A 18 5.34 -4.57 5.80
C ASP A 18 4.44 -3.94 4.73
N ALA A 19 5.03 -3.35 3.68
CA ALA A 19 4.30 -2.86 2.52
C ALA A 19 4.01 -3.99 1.51
N THR A 20 5.06 -4.72 1.12
CA THR A 20 5.02 -5.65 -0.02
C THR A 20 4.40 -7.00 0.32
N GLY A 21 4.50 -7.45 1.58
CA GLY A 21 3.87 -8.69 2.05
C GLY A 21 2.35 -8.63 1.89
N PRO A 22 1.65 -7.67 2.51
CA PRO A 22 0.22 -7.49 2.30
C PRO A 22 -0.15 -7.23 0.83
N ALA A 23 0.66 -6.45 0.09
CA ALA A 23 0.44 -6.24 -1.35
C ALA A 23 0.34 -7.58 -2.10
N GLN A 24 1.27 -8.50 -1.83
CA GLN A 24 1.29 -9.81 -2.46
C GLN A 24 0.09 -10.67 -2.05
N VAL A 25 -0.38 -10.60 -0.80
CA VAL A 25 -1.59 -11.31 -0.36
C VAL A 25 -2.80 -10.89 -1.18
N PHE A 26 -3.03 -9.59 -1.36
CA PHE A 26 -4.16 -9.10 -2.17
C PHE A 26 -3.98 -9.39 -3.66
N ALA A 27 -2.75 -9.38 -4.17
CA ALA A 27 -2.46 -9.76 -5.55
C ALA A 27 -2.79 -11.24 -5.78
N THR A 28 -2.35 -12.13 -4.90
CA THR A 28 -2.68 -13.56 -4.97
C THR A 28 -4.19 -13.79 -4.86
N ALA A 29 -4.91 -13.11 -3.97
CA ALA A 29 -6.36 -13.21 -3.90
C ALA A 29 -7.06 -12.75 -5.21
N ASN A 30 -6.49 -11.77 -5.91
CA ASN A 30 -6.96 -11.38 -7.23
C ASN A 30 -6.72 -12.45 -8.30
N ASP A 31 -5.57 -13.15 -8.23
CA ASP A 31 -5.25 -14.23 -9.16
C ASP A 31 -6.17 -15.44 -8.94
N GLU A 32 -6.39 -15.85 -7.70
CA GLU A 32 -7.36 -16.92 -7.35
C GLU A 32 -8.77 -16.59 -7.83
N ALA A 33 -9.21 -15.32 -7.72
CA ALA A 33 -10.50 -14.90 -8.25
C ALA A 33 -10.57 -15.04 -9.77
N ARG A 34 -9.51 -14.66 -10.49
CA ARG A 34 -9.44 -14.81 -11.95
C ARG A 34 -9.47 -16.26 -12.38
N ASP A 35 -8.73 -17.13 -11.68
CA ASP A 35 -8.69 -18.57 -11.95
C ASP A 35 -10.06 -19.22 -11.74
N ALA A 36 -10.84 -18.71 -10.79
CA ALA A 36 -12.24 -19.09 -10.57
C ALA A 36 -13.24 -18.44 -11.56
N GLY A 37 -12.80 -17.65 -12.54
CA GLY A 37 -13.67 -16.93 -13.48
C GLY A 37 -14.42 -15.74 -12.87
N LEU A 38 -13.97 -15.24 -11.73
CA LEU A 38 -14.55 -14.10 -11.00
C LEU A 38 -13.76 -12.81 -11.28
N PRO A 39 -14.40 -11.63 -11.16
CA PRO A 39 -13.68 -10.36 -11.22
C PRO A 39 -12.72 -10.21 -10.03
N PRO A 40 -11.56 -9.55 -10.20
CA PRO A 40 -10.61 -9.34 -9.12
C PRO A 40 -11.23 -8.46 -8.01
N PRO A 41 -11.23 -8.91 -6.74
CA PRO A 41 -11.87 -8.21 -5.64
C PRO A 41 -11.11 -6.96 -5.16
N TYR A 42 -9.82 -6.81 -5.44
CA TYR A 42 -8.99 -5.74 -4.85
C TYR A 42 -8.30 -4.87 -5.90
N ARG A 43 -8.22 -3.57 -5.62
CA ARG A 43 -7.33 -2.62 -6.30
C ARG A 43 -6.25 -2.15 -5.33
N ILE A 44 -5.00 -2.44 -5.65
CA ILE A 44 -3.85 -2.16 -4.77
C ILE A 44 -3.19 -0.86 -5.22
N ASN A 45 -2.98 0.06 -4.28
CA ASN A 45 -2.43 1.38 -4.54
C ASN A 45 -1.32 1.67 -3.52
N THR A 46 -0.08 1.90 -3.99
CA THR A 46 1.00 2.38 -3.13
C THR A 46 0.99 3.91 -3.07
N ILE A 47 0.90 4.47 -1.87
CA ILE A 47 0.78 5.92 -1.64
C ILE A 47 1.80 6.45 -0.65
N ALA A 48 2.13 7.72 -0.79
CA ALA A 48 3.03 8.48 0.07
C ALA A 48 2.54 9.93 0.19
N MET A 49 3.06 10.67 1.17
CA MET A 49 2.63 12.06 1.44
C MET A 49 2.67 12.98 0.21
N VAL A 50 3.78 12.98 -0.53
CA VAL A 50 3.99 13.84 -1.72
C VAL A 50 3.99 13.04 -3.04
N GLY A 51 4.11 11.72 -2.97
CA GLY A 51 4.31 10.84 -4.13
C GLY A 51 5.77 10.81 -4.61
N GLY A 52 6.09 9.86 -5.49
CA GLY A 52 7.44 9.59 -6.02
C GLY A 52 8.09 8.34 -5.42
N ALA A 53 9.40 8.22 -5.62
CA ALA A 53 10.18 7.09 -5.12
C ALA A 53 10.44 7.25 -3.62
N VAL A 54 10.03 6.25 -2.83
CA VAL A 54 10.18 6.24 -1.37
C VAL A 54 11.11 5.11 -0.97
N ALA A 55 12.24 5.45 -0.34
CA ALA A 55 13.25 4.48 0.07
C ALA A 55 12.84 3.75 1.36
N SER A 56 12.93 2.42 1.34
CA SER A 56 12.79 1.57 2.52
C SER A 56 14.11 1.45 3.29
N THR A 57 14.04 0.92 4.51
CA THR A 57 15.22 0.53 5.30
C THR A 57 16.08 -0.57 4.65
N ALA A 58 15.55 -1.29 3.66
CA ALA A 58 16.28 -2.33 2.92
C ALA A 58 17.07 -1.77 1.73
N GLY A 59 17.08 -0.45 1.51
CA GLY A 59 17.75 0.18 0.36
C GLY A 59 16.99 0.06 -0.97
N VAL A 60 15.83 -0.59 -0.98
CA VAL A 60 14.91 -0.66 -2.12
C VAL A 60 13.91 0.49 -2.03
N ALA A 61 13.68 1.19 -3.15
CA ALA A 61 12.65 2.22 -3.24
C ALA A 61 11.39 1.69 -3.92
N LEU A 62 10.21 2.08 -3.41
CA LEU A 62 8.93 1.85 -4.07
C LEU A 62 8.42 3.15 -4.69
N GLN A 63 7.88 3.06 -5.90
CA GLN A 63 7.16 4.16 -6.51
C GLN A 63 5.78 4.28 -5.89
N ALA A 64 5.44 5.48 -5.42
CA ALA A 64 4.16 5.75 -4.77
C ALA A 64 3.43 6.94 -5.43
N ALA A 65 2.11 6.86 -5.48
CA ALA A 65 1.26 8.00 -5.79
C ALA A 65 1.17 8.94 -4.56
N PRO A 66 0.82 10.23 -4.73
CA PRO A 66 0.50 11.09 -3.61
C PRO A 66 -0.74 10.59 -2.84
N LEU A 67 -0.90 11.05 -1.60
CA LEU A 67 -2.09 10.76 -0.80
C LEU A 67 -3.36 11.17 -1.57
N PRO A 68 -4.37 10.28 -1.64
CA PRO A 68 -5.63 10.62 -2.27
C PRO A 68 -6.45 11.54 -1.34
N PRO A 69 -7.47 12.24 -1.88
CA PRO A 69 -8.41 12.97 -1.04
C PRO A 69 -9.15 12.00 -0.09
N PRO A 70 -9.52 12.40 1.14
CA PRO A 70 -10.16 11.51 2.12
C PRO A 70 -11.40 10.78 1.62
N ALA A 71 -12.19 11.41 0.72
CA ALA A 71 -13.36 10.79 0.10
C ALA A 71 -13.03 9.50 -0.68
N ALA A 72 -11.81 9.38 -1.22
CA ALA A 72 -11.37 8.18 -1.94
C ALA A 72 -11.00 7.01 -1.01
N LEU A 73 -10.89 7.26 0.31
CA LEU A 73 -10.65 6.23 1.32
C LEU A 73 -11.94 5.60 1.88
N ALA A 74 -13.10 6.15 1.53
CA ALA A 74 -14.39 5.64 2.01
C ALA A 74 -14.62 4.18 1.55
N GLY A 75 -14.78 3.27 2.51
CA GLY A 75 -14.96 1.84 2.24
C GLY A 75 -13.70 1.11 1.76
N ALA A 76 -12.53 1.76 1.83
CA ALA A 76 -11.25 1.18 1.51
C ALA A 76 -10.58 0.58 2.76
N THR A 77 -9.49 -0.16 2.56
CA THR A 77 -8.57 -0.55 3.62
C THR A 77 -7.28 0.24 3.46
N LEU A 78 -6.85 0.92 4.54
CA LEU A 78 -5.56 1.59 4.60
C LEU A 78 -4.60 0.73 5.44
N LEU A 79 -3.46 0.38 4.86
CA LEU A 79 -2.37 -0.31 5.54
C LEU A 79 -1.22 0.68 5.67
N VAL A 80 -0.76 0.86 6.90
CA VAL A 80 0.39 1.71 7.20
C VAL A 80 1.58 0.79 7.45
N SER A 81 2.60 0.93 6.60
CA SER A 81 3.82 0.15 6.76
C SER A 81 4.49 0.49 8.09
N GLY A 82 5.05 -0.52 8.78
CA GLY A 82 5.96 -0.25 9.87
C GLY A 82 7.23 0.43 9.38
N GLY A 83 8.03 0.95 10.31
CA GLY A 83 9.22 1.72 10.01
C GLY A 83 10.04 1.96 11.26
N ARG A 84 11.24 2.51 11.07
CA ARG A 84 12.10 3.00 12.16
C ARG A 84 12.21 4.51 12.06
N GLY A 85 12.29 5.19 13.21
CA GLY A 85 12.46 6.64 13.29
C GLY A 85 11.16 7.45 13.32
N LEU A 86 9.99 6.80 13.50
CA LEU A 86 8.74 7.49 13.83
C LEU A 86 8.52 7.62 15.34
N GLU A 87 9.34 6.93 16.15
CA GLU A 87 9.27 6.94 17.61
C GLU A 87 9.69 8.26 18.26
N ASP A 88 10.50 9.08 17.57
CA ASP A 88 10.88 10.41 18.04
C ASP A 88 10.04 11.47 17.35
N GLY A 89 8.99 11.95 18.03
CA GLY A 89 8.10 13.02 17.58
C GLY A 89 8.75 14.40 17.40
N SER A 90 10.06 14.47 17.20
CA SER A 90 10.77 15.68 16.80
C SER A 90 10.66 15.86 15.29
N SER A 91 9.54 16.47 14.87
CA SER A 91 9.47 17.25 13.63
C SER A 91 10.04 18.65 13.84
#